data_AF-A0A3S0DBD7-F1
#
_entry.id   AF-A0A3S0DBD7-F1
#
_cell.length_a   1.000
_cell.length_b   1.000
_cell.length_c   1.000
_cell.angle_alpha   90.00
_cell.angle_beta   90.00
_cell.angle_gamma   90.00
#
_symmetry.space_group_name_H-M   'P 1'
#
loop_
_entity.id
_entity.type
_entity.pdbx_description
1 polymer ?
#
loop_
_entity_poly.entity_id
_entity_poly.type
_entity_poly.pdbx_seq_one_letter_code
_entity_poly.pdbx_strand_id
1 'polypeptide(L)'
;MVAAIRTIYEIGHEYLFKELVADAFNGTQMLLPHIKKLNLKFKFKRPYLFRGLEASELSDGTLKHICLVTVLPTPHPPEALILNEPEMSLHPDLIPHLAKLIANASKNSQIIVTSHSRELQA
;
A
#
# COMPACT_ATOMS: atom_id res chain seq x y z
N MET A 1 -6.61 -2.92 -8.23
CA MET A 1 -5.37 -2.32 -7.66
C MET A 1 -4.70 -1.33 -8.62
N VAL A 2 -4.21 -1.74 -9.81
CA VAL A 2 -3.44 -0.85 -10.70
C VAL A 2 -4.19 0.42 -11.14
N ALA A 3 -5.50 0.33 -11.41
CA ALA A 3 -6.33 1.49 -11.72
C ALA A 3 -6.41 2.48 -10.55
N ALA A 4 -6.57 2.01 -9.30
CA ALA A 4 -6.63 2.88 -8.13
C ALA A 4 -5.30 3.61 -7.90
N ILE A 5 -4.17 2.90 -8.04
CA ILE A 5 -2.84 3.52 -8.00
C ILE A 5 -2.71 4.59 -9.11
N ARG A 6 -3.22 4.31 -10.31
CA ARG A 6 -3.21 5.27 -11.40
C ARG A 6 -4.02 6.52 -11.04
N THR A 7 -5.19 6.36 -10.44
CA THR A 7 -6.00 7.48 -9.93
C THR A 7 -5.22 8.32 -8.93
N ILE A 8 -4.50 7.70 -7.98
CA ILE A 8 -3.63 8.43 -7.03
C ILE A 8 -2.62 9.34 -7.74
N TYR A 9 -2.03 8.86 -8.84
CA TYR A 9 -1.09 9.65 -9.64
C TYR A 9 -1.78 10.75 -10.46
N GLU A 10 -3.04 10.58 -10.83
CA GLU A 10 -3.79 11.55 -11.62
C GLU A 10 -4.36 12.69 -10.77
N ILE A 11 -4.71 12.40 -9.52
CA ILE A 11 -5.19 13.40 -8.56
C ILE A 11 -4.07 14.15 -7.84
N GLY A 12 -2.80 13.84 -8.10
CA GLY A 12 -1.64 14.54 -7.51
C GLY A 12 -1.21 14.04 -6.12
N HIS A 13 -1.62 12.84 -5.72
CA HIS A 13 -1.30 12.25 -4.41
C HIS A 13 -0.12 11.24 -4.48
N GLU A 14 0.63 11.23 -5.58
CA GLU A 14 1.70 10.25 -5.81
C GLU A 14 2.88 10.38 -4.86
N TYR A 15 3.12 11.57 -4.30
CA TYR A 15 4.23 11.79 -3.37
C TYR A 15 4.05 10.95 -2.11
N LEU A 16 2.91 11.09 -1.44
CA LEU A 16 2.57 10.34 -0.23
C LEU A 16 2.58 8.83 -0.50
N PHE A 17 2.00 8.40 -1.62
CA PHE A 17 2.02 7.00 -2.01
C PHE A 17 3.44 6.45 -2.20
N LYS A 18 4.32 7.19 -2.90
CA LYS A 18 5.71 6.79 -3.10
C LYS A 18 6.49 6.75 -1.78
N GLU A 19 6.25 7.71 -0.88
CA GLU A 19 6.87 7.77 0.44
C GLU A 19 6.50 6.56 1.29
N LEU A 20 5.21 6.22 1.37
CA LEU A 20 4.73 5.06 2.13
C LEU A 20 5.28 3.74 1.58
N VAL A 21 5.36 3.58 0.26
CA VAL A 21 5.97 2.40 -0.38
C VAL A 21 7.48 2.35 -0.10
N ALA A 22 8.17 3.50 -0.14
CA ALA A 22 9.60 3.55 0.12
C ALA A 22 9.92 3.23 1.59
N ASP A 23 9.14 3.73 2.55
CA ASP A 23 9.26 3.42 3.99
C ASP A 23 9.09 1.91 4.22
N ALA A 24 7.99 1.32 3.73
CA ALA A 24 7.66 -0.08 3.94
C ALA A 24 8.61 -1.08 3.26
N PHE A 25 9.27 -0.69 2.18
CA PHE A 25 10.06 -1.61 1.35
C PHE A 25 11.48 -1.09 1.06
N ASN A 26 12.11 -0.42 2.02
CA ASN A 26 13.54 -0.04 1.96
C ASN A 26 13.90 0.74 0.68
N GLY A 27 13.19 1.82 0.40
CA GLY A 27 13.44 2.69 -0.75
C GLY A 27 12.95 2.14 -2.09
N THR A 28 12.10 1.11 -2.07
CA THR A 28 11.52 0.55 -3.29
C THR A 28 10.65 1.58 -4.00
N GLN A 29 10.75 1.61 -5.32
CA GLN A 29 9.98 2.49 -6.18
C GLN A 29 8.94 1.71 -6.97
N MET A 30 7.74 2.27 -7.07
CA MET A 30 6.70 1.73 -7.93
C MET A 30 6.69 2.43 -9.28
N LEU A 31 6.88 1.65 -10.33
CA LEU A 31 6.92 2.12 -11.71
C LEU A 31 5.60 1.79 -12.39
N LEU A 32 4.92 2.81 -12.89
CA LEU A 32 3.70 2.69 -13.69
C LEU A 32 4.02 2.97 -15.16
N PRO A 33 3.51 2.18 -16.11
CA PRO A 33 3.68 2.40 -17.53
C PRO A 33 2.90 3.65 -17.97
N HIS A 34 3.35 4.23 -19.08
CA HIS A 34 2.62 5.31 -19.73
C HIS A 34 1.22 4.86 -20.18
N ILE A 35 0.29 5.82 -20.16
CA ILE A 35 -1.16 5.71 -20.41
C ILE A 35 -1.51 5.00 -21.74
N LYS A 36 -0.59 4.97 -22.71
CA LYS A 36 -0.84 4.43 -24.06
C LYS A 36 -1.02 2.90 -24.14
N LYS A 37 -0.84 2.14 -23.05
CA LYS A 37 -1.01 0.68 -23.05
C LYS A 37 -2.35 0.28 -22.42
N LEU A 38 -3.13 -0.51 -23.17
CA LEU A 38 -4.39 -1.12 -22.73
C LEU A 38 -4.21 -2.05 -21.50
N ASN A 39 -3.00 -2.57 -21.29
CA ASN A 39 -2.64 -3.43 -20.17
C ASN A 39 -1.89 -2.63 -19.09
N LEU A 40 -2.62 -2.13 -18.10
CA LEU A 40 -2.06 -1.48 -16.91
C LEU A 40 -1.36 -2.54 -16.03
N LYS A 41 -0.03 -2.54 -16.03
CA LYS A 41 0.82 -3.37 -15.15
C LYS A 41 1.72 -2.45 -14.34
N PHE A 42 1.98 -2.72 -13.07
CA PHE A 42 3.02 -1.99 -12.33
C PHE A 42 4.27 -2.85 -12.18
N LYS A 43 5.41 -2.19 -11.97
CA LYS A 43 6.66 -2.85 -11.59
C LYS A 43 7.15 -2.36 -10.24
N PHE A 44 7.68 -3.29 -9.46
CA PHE A 44 8.27 -3.05 -8.16
C PHE A 44 9.80 -3.03 -8.29
N LYS A 45 10.41 -1.83 -8.34
CA LYS A 45 11.85 -1.66 -8.52
C LYS A 45 12.53 -1.48 -7.17
N ARG A 46 13.26 -2.50 -6.73
CA ARG A 46 14.09 -2.44 -5.52
C ARG A 46 15.49 -1.90 -5.85
N PRO A 47 16.18 -1.22 -4.92
CA PRO A 47 17.52 -0.67 -5.17
C PRO A 47 18.55 -1.72 -5.64
N TYR A 48 18.45 -2.94 -5.13
CA TYR A 48 19.42 -4.01 -5.36
C TYR A 48 19.05 -4.95 -6.53
N LEU A 49 18.00 -4.66 -7.29
CA LEU A 49 17.56 -5.49 -8.41
C LEU A 49 17.82 -4.79 -9.76
N PHE A 50 18.37 -5.54 -10.71
CA PHE A 50 18.68 -5.06 -12.06
C PHE A 50 17.42 -4.67 -12.87
N ARG A 51 16.26 -5.26 -12.55
CA ARG A 51 14.97 -4.94 -13.17
C ARG A 51 13.87 -4.83 -12.12
N GLY A 52 12.81 -4.12 -12.47
CA GLY A 52 11.57 -4.15 -11.70
C GLY A 52 10.89 -5.52 -11.78
N LEU A 53 10.30 -5.93 -10.66
CA LEU A 53 9.48 -7.14 -10.54
C LEU A 53 8.06 -6.85 -11.03
N GLU A 54 7.49 -7.76 -11.81
CA GLU A 54 6.07 -7.74 -12.15
C GLU A 54 5.22 -8.13 -10.92
N ALA A 55 3.94 -7.76 -10.92
CA ALA A 55 3.03 -8.07 -9.81
C ALA A 55 2.97 -9.57 -9.48
N SER A 56 3.08 -10.45 -10.50
CA SER A 56 3.08 -11.91 -10.35
C SER A 56 4.34 -12.47 -9.69
N GLU A 57 5.38 -11.66 -9.53
CA GLU A 57 6.65 -12.04 -8.89
C GLU A 57 6.71 -11.55 -7.44
N LEU A 58 5.67 -10.89 -6.94
CA LEU A 58 5.57 -10.39 -5.57
C LEU A 58 4.89 -11.42 -4.68
N SER A 59 5.29 -11.47 -3.42
CA SER A 59 4.57 -12.26 -2.42
C SER A 59 3.18 -11.69 -2.17
N ASP A 60 2.24 -12.54 -1.78
CA ASP A 60 0.88 -12.12 -1.43
C ASP A 60 0.86 -11.03 -0.34
N GLY A 61 1.74 -11.14 0.66
CA GLY A 61 1.90 -10.11 1.69
C GLY A 61 2.35 -8.76 1.13
N THR A 62 3.24 -8.76 0.12
CA THR A 62 3.66 -7.52 -0.56
C THR A 62 2.49 -6.91 -1.33
N LEU A 63 1.77 -7.71 -2.11
CA LEU A 63 0.60 -7.25 -2.87
C LEU A 63 -0.50 -6.72 -1.94
N LYS A 64 -0.74 -7.40 -0.82
CA LYS A 64 -1.70 -6.99 0.21
C LYS A 64 -1.30 -5.65 0.81
N HIS A 65 -0.04 -5.48 1.22
CA HIS A 65 0.43 -4.21 1.77
C HIS A 65 0.34 -3.08 0.76
N ILE A 66 0.69 -3.30 -0.51
CA ILE A 66 0.50 -2.30 -1.58
C ILE A 66 -0.98 -1.94 -1.73
N CYS A 67 -1.88 -2.92 -1.65
CA CYS A 67 -3.32 -2.67 -1.67
C CYS A 67 -3.75 -1.76 -0.50
N LEU A 68 -3.28 -2.04 0.71
CA LEU A 68 -3.57 -1.24 1.90
C LEU A 68 -3.03 0.19 1.77
N VAL A 69 -1.78 0.35 1.31
CA VAL A 69 -1.16 1.67 1.03
C VAL A 69 -1.88 2.43 -0.08
N THR A 70 -2.56 1.72 -1.00
CA THR A 70 -3.38 2.34 -2.05
C THR A 70 -4.72 2.82 -1.50
N VAL A 71 -5.35 2.06 -0.60
CA VAL A 71 -6.75 2.29 -0.18
C VAL A 71 -6.85 3.20 1.04
N LEU A 72 -6.00 3.01 2.06
CA LEU A 72 -6.13 3.73 3.32
C LEU A 72 -5.87 5.24 3.21
N PRO A 73 -4.89 5.72 2.40
CA PRO A 73 -4.68 7.15 2.15
C PRO A 73 -5.64 7.77 1.13
N THR A 74 -6.85 7.22 0.97
CA THR A 74 -7.81 7.70 -0.03
C THR A 74 -8.13 9.19 0.17
N PRO A 75 -8.18 10.01 -0.90
CA PRO A 75 -8.62 11.41 -0.83
C PRO A 75 -10.09 11.56 -0.39
N HIS A 76 -10.87 10.49 -0.53
CA HIS A 76 -12.29 10.42 -0.16
C HIS A 76 -12.47 9.30 0.86
N PRO A 77 -12.12 9.53 2.14
CA PRO A 77 -12.28 8.53 3.18
C PRO A 77 -13.76 8.31 3.52
N PRO A 78 -14.17 7.07 3.80
CA PRO A 78 -15.51 6.81 4.33
C PRO A 78 -15.64 7.32 5.77
N GLU A 79 -16.86 7.51 6.27
CA GLU A 79 -17.09 7.87 7.68
C GLU A 79 -16.56 6.79 8.64
N ALA A 80 -16.71 5.51 8.26
CA ALA A 80 -16.19 4.37 8.99
C ALA A 80 -15.61 3.30 8.05
N LEU A 81 -14.54 2.65 8.50
CA LEU A 81 -13.86 1.55 7.82
C LEU A 81 -13.59 0.41 8.81
N ILE A 82 -13.95 -0.82 8.43
CA ILE A 82 -13.66 -2.02 9.22
C ILE A 82 -12.55 -2.82 8.54
N LEU A 83 -11.47 -3.09 9.26
CA LEU A 83 -10.35 -3.90 8.81
C LEU A 83 -10.32 -5.20 9.60
N ASN A 84 -10.55 -6.33 8.92
CA ASN A 84 -10.55 -7.65 9.55
C ASN A 84 -9.20 -8.36 9.34
N GLU A 85 -8.41 -8.48 10.40
CA GLU A 85 -7.05 -9.05 10.40
C GLU A 85 -6.19 -8.52 9.23
N PRO A 86 -6.03 -7.18 9.10
CA PRO A 86 -5.27 -6.59 8.00
C PRO A 86 -3.82 -7.05 7.94
N GLU A 87 -3.27 -7.57 9.04
CA GLU A 87 -1.94 -8.17 9.16
C GLU A 87 -1.83 -9.59 8.60
N MET A 88 -2.95 -10.29 8.38
CA MET A 88 -2.92 -11.69 7.99
C MET A 88 -2.08 -11.85 6.71
N SER A 89 -1.13 -12.80 6.71
CA SER A 89 -0.20 -13.04 5.59
C SER A 89 0.79 -11.90 5.27
N LEU A 90 0.85 -10.83 6.08
CA LEU A 90 1.92 -9.84 5.98
C LEU A 90 3.20 -10.37 6.64
N HIS A 91 4.35 -9.93 6.12
CA HIS A 91 5.61 -10.15 6.79
C HIS A 91 5.64 -9.35 8.12
N PRO A 92 6.18 -9.88 9.22
CA PRO A 92 6.25 -9.18 10.51
C PRO A 92 6.85 -7.76 10.42
N ASP A 93 7.91 -7.58 9.63
CA ASP A 93 8.54 -6.26 9.42
C ASP A 93 7.60 -5.19 8.81
N LEU A 94 6.49 -5.60 8.19
CA LEU A 94 5.49 -4.69 7.62
C LEU A 94 4.41 -4.28 8.62
N ILE A 95 4.33 -4.92 9.80
CA ILE A 95 3.31 -4.61 10.79
C ILE A 95 3.47 -3.19 11.37
N PRO A 96 4.67 -2.70 11.71
CA PRO A 96 4.85 -1.31 12.13
C PRO A 96 4.41 -0.30 11.05
N HIS A 97 4.64 -0.64 9.77
CA HIS A 97 4.25 0.19 8.63
C HIS A 97 2.73 0.21 8.45
N LEU A 98 2.07 -0.95 8.63
CA LEU A 98 0.61 -1.05 8.66
C LEU A 98 0.01 -0.25 9.82
N ALA A 99 0.59 -0.34 11.01
CA ALA A 99 0.14 0.41 12.18
C ALA A 99 0.17 1.93 11.92
N LYS A 100 1.30 2.45 11.42
CA LYS A 100 1.43 3.86 11.01
C LYS A 100 0.38 4.25 9.96
N LEU A 101 0.14 3.38 8.98
CA LEU A 101 -0.82 3.63 7.91
C LEU A 101 -2.25 3.73 8.44
N ILE A 102 -2.65 2.81 9.33
CA ILE A 102 -3.96 2.82 10.01
C ILE A 102 -4.09 4.08 10.87
N ALA A 103 -3.09 4.39 11.69
CA ALA A 103 -3.10 5.58 12.55
C ALA A 103 -3.16 6.90 11.78
N ASN A 104 -2.59 6.95 10.57
CA ASN A 104 -2.72 8.12 9.70
C ASN A 104 -4.10 8.21 9.06
N ALA A 105 -4.65 7.09 8.58
CA ALA A 105 -5.99 7.06 7.99
C ALA A 105 -7.10 7.34 9.03
N SER A 106 -6.89 6.94 10.29
CA SER A 106 -7.86 7.16 11.38
C SER A 106 -8.03 8.64 11.75
N LYS A 107 -7.15 9.52 11.27
CA LYS A 107 -7.31 10.99 11.43
C LYS A 107 -8.52 11.52 10.66
N ASN A 108 -8.93 10.81 9.59
CA ASN A 108 -9.98 11.26 8.68
C ASN A 108 -11.16 10.28 8.56
N SER A 109 -11.09 9.12 9.22
CA SER A 109 -12.12 8.07 9.18
C SER A 109 -12.14 7.32 10.51
N GLN A 110 -13.31 6.87 10.96
CA GLN A 110 -13.36 5.93 12.07
C GLN A 110 -12.88 4.56 11.60
N ILE A 111 -11.76 4.07 12.14
CA ILE A 111 -11.23 2.75 11.77
C ILE A 111 -11.44 1.77 12.92
N ILE A 112 -12.11 0.66 12.62
CA ILE A 112 -12.29 -0.47 13.54
C ILE A 112 -11.44 -1.62 13.02
N VAL A 113 -10.51 -2.11 13.85
CA VAL A 113 -9.59 -3.18 13.48
C VAL A 113 -9.84 -4.39 14.36
N THR A 114 -10.04 -5.56 13.74
CA THR A 114 -9.85 -6.84 14.43
C THR A 114 -8.45 -7.34 14.09
N SER A 115 -7.72 -7.79 15.10
CA SER A 115 -6.31 -8.15 14.94
C SER A 115 -5.93 -9.22 15.96
N HIS A 116 -5.01 -10.09 15.58
CA HIS A 116 -4.29 -11.00 16.48
C HIS A 116 -2.85 -10.53 16.75
N SER A 117 -2.39 -9.49 16.05
CA SER A 117 -1.11 -8.85 16.29
C SER A 117 -1.15 -7.99 17.56
N ARG A 118 -0.27 -8.30 18.52
CA ARG A 118 -0.10 -7.45 19.72
C ARG A 118 0.32 -6.03 19.36
N GLU A 119 1.07 -5.86 18.28
CA GLU A 119 1.57 -4.55 17.85
C GLU A 119 0.46 -3.64 17.30
N LEU A 120 -0.65 -4.22 16.79
CA LEU A 120 -1.82 -3.45 16.36
C LEU A 120 -2.86 -3.25 17.47
N GLN A 121 -2.74 -4.00 18.57
CA GLN A 121 -3.62 -3.88 19.73
C GLN A 121 -3.06 -2.95 20.83
N ALA A 122 -1.78 -2.58 20.71
CA ALA A 122 -1.08 -1.70 21.65
C ALA A 122 -1.36 -0.23 21.39
#